data_AF-A0A6A7LF43-F1
#
_entry.id   AF-A0A6A7LF43-F1
#
_cell.length_a   1.000
_cell.length_b   1.000
_cell.length_c   1.000
_cell.angle_alpha   90.00
_cell.angle_beta   90.00
_cell.angle_gamma   90.00
#
_symmetry.space_group_name_H-M   'P 1'
#
loop_
_entity.id
_entity.type
_entity.pdbx_description
1 polymer ?
#
loop_
_entity_poly.entity_id
_entity_poly.type
_entity_poly.pdbx_seq_one_letter_code
_entity_poly.pdbx_strand_id
1 'polypeptide(L)'
;MEDYLEVVYELVRQKGYATTVDISEYLNVSSPSVTSMMKKLDEKGFLKYEKYRGMSLTEEGIEVAKAMHKKHGILSDFFRMIGVQNDIANEDAEGIEHHLHPETLKKLEEFVNSHKLAEKI
;
A
#
# COMPACT_ATOMS: atom_id res chain seq x y z
N MET A 1 4.02 -8.43 -3.71
CA MET A 1 3.65 -9.13 -2.43
C MET A 1 3.22 -8.09 -1.43
N GLU A 2 4.08 -7.09 -1.24
CA GLU A 2 3.76 -5.81 -0.65
C GLU A 2 2.43 -5.27 -1.22
N ASP A 3 2.30 -5.11 -2.53
CA ASP A 3 1.08 -4.65 -3.22
C ASP A 3 -0.18 -5.47 -2.88
N TYR A 4 -0.05 -6.79 -2.68
CA TYR A 4 -1.19 -7.61 -2.25
C TYR A 4 -1.61 -7.31 -0.82
N LEU A 5 -0.65 -7.06 0.07
CA LEU A 5 -0.91 -6.75 1.46
C LEU A 5 -1.54 -5.37 1.61
N GLU A 6 -1.06 -4.39 0.82
CA GLU A 6 -1.63 -3.06 0.75
C GLU A 6 -3.06 -3.06 0.21
N VAL A 7 -3.32 -3.77 -0.90
CA VAL A 7 -4.69 -3.86 -1.43
C VAL A 7 -5.63 -4.53 -0.44
N VAL A 8 -5.19 -5.58 0.26
CA VAL A 8 -6.00 -6.19 1.33
C VAL A 8 -6.27 -5.19 2.45
N TYR A 9 -5.27 -4.42 2.87
CA TYR A 9 -5.42 -3.39 3.90
C TYR A 9 -6.38 -2.29 3.48
N GLU A 10 -6.26 -1.76 2.27
CA GLU A 10 -7.14 -0.70 1.76
C GLU A 10 -8.58 -1.19 1.61
N LEU A 11 -8.79 -2.38 1.06
CA LEU A 11 -10.12 -2.99 0.99
C LEU A 11 -10.72 -3.19 2.39
N VAL A 12 -9.96 -3.75 3.34
CA VAL A 12 -10.45 -3.93 4.72
C VAL A 12 -10.77 -2.60 5.38
N ARG A 13 -9.96 -1.56 5.16
CA ARG A 13 -10.18 -0.22 5.71
C ARG A 13 -11.43 0.46 5.11
N GLN A 14 -11.67 0.28 3.81
CA GLN A 14 -12.76 0.95 3.09
C GLN A 14 -14.13 0.26 3.28
N LYS A 15 -14.16 -1.08 3.26
CA LYS A 15 -15.42 -1.85 3.31
C LYS A 15 -15.52 -2.90 4.43
N GLY A 16 -14.46 -3.07 5.23
CA GLY A 16 -14.42 -4.01 6.36
C GLY A 16 -13.99 -5.44 6.01
N TYR A 17 -13.78 -5.77 4.74
CA TYR A 17 -13.34 -7.10 4.29
C TYR A 17 -12.59 -7.03 2.96
N ALA A 18 -11.90 -8.10 2.57
CA ALA A 18 -11.30 -8.26 1.24
C ALA A 18 -11.63 -9.64 0.67
N THR A 19 -12.00 -9.71 -0.61
CA THR A 19 -12.19 -10.99 -1.33
C THR A 19 -11.14 -11.15 -2.41
N THR A 20 -10.91 -12.40 -2.83
CA THR A 20 -9.99 -12.69 -3.92
C THR A 20 -10.41 -12.06 -5.25
N VAL A 21 -11.71 -11.80 -5.45
CA VAL A 21 -12.24 -11.13 -6.65
C VAL A 21 -11.82 -9.67 -6.65
N ASP A 22 -12.06 -8.96 -5.55
CA ASP A 22 -11.68 -7.56 -5.45
C ASP A 22 -10.18 -7.35 -5.66
N ILE A 23 -9.36 -8.21 -5.04
CA ILE A 23 -7.89 -8.14 -5.17
C ILE A 23 -7.47 -8.43 -6.62
N SER A 24 -8.14 -9.38 -7.28
CA SER A 24 -7.84 -9.70 -8.68
C SER A 24 -8.16 -8.55 -9.63
N GLU A 25 -9.28 -7.87 -9.40
CA GLU A 25 -9.71 -6.71 -10.17
C GLU A 25 -8.78 -5.50 -9.93
N TYR A 26 -8.46 -5.24 -8.65
CA TYR A 26 -7.61 -4.11 -8.27
C TYR A 26 -6.19 -4.24 -8.84
N LEU A 27 -5.57 -5.41 -8.68
CA LEU A 27 -4.19 -5.64 -9.13
C LEU A 27 -4.11 -6.06 -10.61
N ASN A 28 -5.24 -6.23 -11.30
CA ASN A 28 -5.32 -6.74 -12.66
C ASN A 28 -4.55 -8.08 -12.84
N VAL A 29 -4.80 -9.04 -11.94
CA VAL A 29 -4.15 -10.36 -11.92
C VAL A 29 -5.19 -11.49 -11.87
N SER A 30 -4.79 -12.71 -12.22
CA SER A 30 -5.71 -13.86 -12.16
C SER A 30 -6.08 -14.26 -10.72
N SER A 31 -7.32 -14.72 -10.47
CA SER A 31 -7.74 -15.22 -9.15
C SER A 31 -6.89 -16.39 -8.62
N PRO A 32 -6.38 -17.32 -9.45
CA PRO A 32 -5.39 -18.30 -9.03
C PRO A 32 -4.09 -17.67 -8.49
N SER A 33 -3.60 -16.59 -9.12
CA SER A 33 -2.43 -15.84 -8.64
C SER A 33 -2.69 -15.23 -7.27
N VAL A 34 -3.86 -14.61 -7.09
CA VAL A 34 -4.29 -14.08 -5.77
C VAL A 34 -4.31 -15.18 -4.72
N THR A 35 -4.96 -16.31 -5.01
CA THR A 35 -5.05 -17.43 -4.07
C THR A 35 -3.66 -17.95 -3.67
N SER A 36 -2.75 -18.06 -4.64
CA SER A 36 -1.36 -18.46 -4.37
C SER A 36 -0.65 -17.45 -3.46
N MET A 37 -0.86 -16.15 -3.70
CA MET A 37 -0.24 -15.10 -2.88
C MET A 37 -0.84 -15.04 -1.46
N MET A 38 -2.16 -15.20 -1.31
CA MET A 38 -2.80 -15.22 0.01
C MET A 38 -2.24 -16.34 0.89
N LYS A 39 -2.05 -17.54 0.33
CA LYS A 39 -1.39 -18.64 1.05
C LYS A 39 0.05 -18.31 1.46
N LYS A 40 0.82 -17.67 0.58
CA LYS A 40 2.19 -17.26 0.92
C LYS A 40 2.24 -16.20 2.03
N LEU A 41 1.29 -15.27 2.04
CA LEU A 41 1.18 -14.26 3.09
C LEU A 41 0.72 -14.86 4.42
N ASP A 42 -0.15 -15.87 4.37
CA ASP A 42 -0.57 -16.68 5.52
C ASP A 42 0.59 -17.47 6.13
N GLU A 43 1.37 -18.17 5.29
CA GLU A 43 2.59 -18.88 5.71
C GLU A 43 3.64 -17.95 6.33
N LYS A 44 3.67 -16.69 5.92
CA LYS A 44 4.56 -15.65 6.47
C LYS A 44 3.99 -14.94 7.69
N GLY A 45 2.76 -15.21 8.10
CA GLY A 45 2.13 -14.63 9.28
C GLY A 45 1.58 -13.21 9.10
N PHE A 46 1.50 -12.69 7.87
CA PHE A 46 0.97 -11.34 7.60
C PHE A 46 -0.56 -11.28 7.53
N LEU A 47 -1.19 -12.39 7.21
CA LEU A 47 -2.65 -12.50 7.23
C LEU A 47 -3.04 -13.92 7.64
N LYS A 48 -4.33 -14.12 7.90
CA LYS A 48 -4.94 -15.45 8.00
C LYS A 48 -5.81 -15.65 6.79
N TYR A 49 -5.57 -16.73 6.05
CA TYR A 49 -6.37 -17.08 4.88
C TYR A 49 -7.16 -18.36 5.13
N GLU A 50 -8.49 -18.26 5.17
CA GLU A 50 -9.37 -19.41 5.31
C GLU A 50 -10.22 -19.57 4.05
N LYS A 51 -10.04 -20.71 3.35
CA LYS A 51 -10.85 -21.04 2.18
C LYS A 51 -12.34 -20.96 2.52
N TYR A 52 -13.10 -20.22 1.73
CA TYR A 52 -14.55 -19.92 1.92
C TYR A 52 -14.92 -19.01 3.10
N ARG A 53 -13.96 -18.66 3.97
CA ARG A 53 -14.20 -17.77 5.12
C ARG A 53 -13.51 -16.41 4.99
N GLY A 54 -12.68 -16.24 3.96
CA GLY A 54 -12.07 -14.97 3.59
C GLY A 54 -10.66 -14.83 4.15
N MET A 55 -10.27 -13.59 4.41
CA MET A 55 -8.94 -13.26 4.91
C MET A 55 -9.00 -12.11 5.92
N SER A 56 -8.08 -12.14 6.88
CA SER A 56 -7.91 -11.07 7.87
C SER A 56 -6.44 -10.80 8.08
N LEU A 57 -6.03 -9.53 8.07
CA LEU A 57 -4.66 -9.15 8.39
C LEU A 57 -4.33 -9.49 9.84
N THR A 58 -3.09 -9.91 10.09
CA THR A 58 -2.53 -9.96 11.45
C THR A 58 -2.03 -8.57 11.84
N GLU A 59 -1.66 -8.40 13.11
CA GLU A 59 -1.01 -7.16 13.57
C GLU A 59 0.26 -6.85 12.77
N GLU A 60 1.08 -7.88 12.49
CA GLU A 60 2.28 -7.73 11.68
C GLU A 60 1.96 -7.29 10.25
N GLY A 61 0.96 -7.90 9.62
CA GLY A 61 0.53 -7.49 8.27
C GLY A 61 -0.03 -6.08 8.23
N ILE A 62 -0.74 -5.64 9.27
CA ILE A 62 -1.24 -4.27 9.41
C ILE A 62 -0.06 -3.28 9.46
N GLU A 63 0.98 -3.57 10.24
CA GLU A 63 2.12 -2.67 10.36
C GLU A 63 2.91 -2.55 9.05
N VAL A 64 3.11 -3.65 8.34
CA VAL A 64 3.73 -3.62 7.00
C VAL A 64 2.87 -2.82 6.03
N ALA A 65 1.57 -3.07 5.96
CA ALA A 65 0.67 -2.34 5.06
C ALA A 65 0.61 -0.83 5.38
N LYS A 66 0.57 -0.45 6.65
CA LYS A 66 0.65 0.96 7.07
C LYS A 66 1.97 1.61 6.63
N ALA A 67 3.08 0.89 6.75
CA ALA A 67 4.38 1.40 6.35
C ALA A 67 4.39 1.69 4.84
N MET A 68 3.79 0.82 4.03
CA MET A 68 3.62 1.03 2.60
C MET A 68 2.71 2.22 2.28
N HIS A 69 1.51 2.25 2.86
CA HIS A 69 0.58 3.37 2.67
C HIS A 69 1.19 4.73 3.03
N LYS A 70 2.07 4.75 4.05
CA LYS A 70 2.84 5.94 4.41
C LYS A 70 3.83 6.34 3.31
N LYS A 71 4.53 5.39 2.69
CA LYS A 71 5.43 5.65 1.55
C LYS A 71 4.67 6.27 0.38
N HIS A 72 3.56 5.64 -0.02
CA HIS A 72 2.67 6.16 -1.06
C HIS A 72 2.30 7.62 -0.79
N GLY A 73 1.86 7.90 0.44
CA GLY A 73 1.47 9.25 0.87
C GLY A 73 2.60 10.27 0.75
N ILE A 74 3.81 9.94 1.25
CA ILE A 74 4.99 10.82 1.17
C ILE A 74 5.34 11.13 -0.30
N LEU A 75 5.33 10.13 -1.17
CA LEU A 75 5.65 10.30 -2.59
C LEU A 75 4.58 11.11 -3.31
N SER A 76 3.31 10.78 -3.10
CA SER A 76 2.18 11.51 -3.67
C SER A 76 2.18 12.97 -3.23
N ASP A 77 2.50 13.24 -1.96
CA ASP A 77 2.68 14.60 -1.45
C ASP A 77 3.82 15.33 -2.15
N PHE A 78 4.99 14.68 -2.24
CA PHE A 78 6.16 15.25 -2.89
C PHE A 78 5.90 15.59 -4.36
N PHE A 79 5.29 14.68 -5.13
CA PHE A 79 4.99 14.92 -6.54
C PHE A 79 4.01 16.08 -6.72
N ARG A 80 2.99 16.18 -5.86
CA ARG A 80 2.07 17.34 -5.85
C ARG A 80 2.78 18.64 -5.54
N MET A 81 3.72 18.64 -4.60
CA MET A 81 4.51 19.84 -4.26
C MET A 81 5.33 20.37 -5.43
N ILE A 82 5.85 19.48 -6.29
CA ILE A 82 6.60 19.90 -7.49
C ILE A 82 5.67 20.18 -8.69
N GLY A 83 4.35 20.17 -8.50
CA GLY A 83 3.35 20.57 -9.50
C GLY A 83 2.77 19.43 -10.34
N VAL A 84 2.99 18.16 -9.96
CA VAL A 84 2.35 17.02 -10.63
C VAL A 84 0.86 16.97 -10.24
N GLN A 85 0.01 16.69 -11.22
CA GLN A 85 -1.43 16.55 -10.98
C GLN A 85 -1.73 15.36 -10.07
N ASN A 86 -2.81 15.43 -9.29
CA ASN A 86 -3.14 14.43 -8.27
C ASN A 86 -3.15 12.99 -8.80
N ASP A 87 -3.77 12.74 -9.96
CA ASP A 87 -3.90 11.38 -10.49
C ASP A 87 -2.53 10.81 -10.90
N ILE A 88 -1.73 11.61 -11.62
CA ILE A 88 -0.36 11.24 -12.04
C ILE A 88 0.55 11.06 -10.80
N ALA A 89 0.42 11.92 -9.80
CA ALA A 89 1.20 11.84 -8.57
C ALA A 89 0.94 10.53 -7.80
N ASN A 90 -0.32 10.06 -7.78
CA ASN A 90 -0.66 8.78 -7.18
C ASN A 90 -0.13 7.61 -8.02
N GLU A 91 -0.30 7.64 -9.33
CA GLU A 91 0.19 6.58 -10.24
C GLU A 91 1.72 6.43 -10.16
N ASP A 92 2.45 7.56 -10.17
CA ASP A 92 3.91 7.57 -10.04
C ASP A 92 4.36 7.08 -8.65
N ALA A 93 3.63 7.45 -7.59
CA ALA A 93 3.93 6.96 -6.24
C ALA A 93 3.80 5.44 -6.14
N GLU A 94 2.71 4.87 -6.66
CA GLU A 94 2.46 3.43 -6.68
C GLU A 94 3.56 2.66 -7.44
N GLY A 95 4.04 3.20 -8.58
CA GLY A 95 5.11 2.56 -9.35
C GLY A 95 6.49 2.61 -8.68
N ILE A 96 6.78 3.65 -7.88
CA ILE A 96 8.12 3.93 -7.37
C ILE A 96 8.31 3.46 -5.92
N GLU A 97 7.25 3.34 -5.13
CA GLU A 97 7.35 3.16 -3.69
C GLU A 97 8.11 1.91 -3.22
N HIS A 98 8.07 0.81 -3.99
CA HIS A 98 8.81 -0.42 -3.68
C HIS A 98 10.28 -0.39 -4.11
N HIS A 99 10.70 0.64 -4.87
CA HIS A 99 12.00 0.71 -5.51
C HIS A 99 12.97 1.68 -4.82
N LEU A 100 12.49 2.44 -3.83
CA LEU A 100 13.30 3.43 -3.13
C LEU A 100 14.10 2.85 -1.98
N HIS A 101 15.35 3.30 -1.87
CA HIS A 101 16.16 3.04 -0.70
C HIS A 101 15.56 3.73 0.54
N PRO A 102 15.58 3.10 1.73
CA PRO A 102 15.01 3.69 2.95
C PRO A 102 15.57 5.07 3.30
N GLU A 103 16.85 5.33 2.98
CA GLU A 103 17.47 6.64 3.18
C GLU A 103 16.84 7.73 2.31
N THR A 104 16.57 7.43 1.04
CA THR A 104 15.91 8.37 0.11
C THR A 104 14.51 8.71 0.60
N LEU A 105 13.73 7.69 0.96
CA LEU A 105 12.39 7.87 1.50
C LEU A 105 12.39 8.75 2.75
N LYS A 106 13.32 8.51 3.69
CA LYS A 106 13.45 9.31 4.90
C LYS A 106 13.74 10.78 4.58
N LYS A 107 14.62 11.05 3.61
CA LYS A 107 14.95 12.43 3.19
C LYS A 107 13.77 13.12 2.51
N LEU A 108 12.99 12.39 1.71
CA LEU A 108 11.75 12.90 1.12
C LEU A 108 10.71 13.20 2.21
N GLU A 109 10.56 12.34 3.21
CA GLU A 109 9.65 12.59 4.34
C GLU A 109 10.03 13.87 5.10
N GLU A 110 11.31 14.03 5.44
CA GLU A 110 11.83 15.25 6.09
C GLU A 110 11.55 16.51 5.23
N PHE A 111 11.75 16.41 3.91
CA PHE A 111 11.49 17.48 2.96
C PHE A 111 9.99 17.84 2.92
N VAL A 112 9.12 16.87 2.68
CA VAL A 112 7.66 17.09 2.62
C VAL A 112 7.14 17.69 3.91
N ASN A 113 7.55 17.17 5.07
CA ASN A 113 7.09 17.66 6.36
C ASN A 113 7.51 19.11 6.61
N SER A 114 8.74 19.50 6.25
CA SER A 114 9.21 20.87 6.44
C SER A 114 8.46 21.89 5.55
N HIS A 115 8.04 21.50 4.34
CA HIS A 115 7.30 22.38 3.43
C HIS A 115 5.81 22.45 3.76
N LYS A 116 5.19 21.37 4.24
CA LYS A 116 3.80 21.40 4.77
C LYS A 116 3.64 22.32 5.98
N LEU A 117 4.69 22.44 6.80
CA LEU A 117 4.71 23.35 7.95
C LEU A 117 4.81 24.82 7.52
N ALA A 118 5.58 25.09 6.46
CA ALA A 118 5.76 26.44 5.93
C ALA A 118 4.49 27.02 5.29
N GLU A 119 3.64 26.19 4.67
CA GLU A 119 2.35 26.63 4.08
C GLU A 119 1.24 26.91 5.11
N LYS A 120 1.45 26.53 6.38
CA LYS A 120 0.47 26.72 7.47
C LYS A 120 0.71 27.98 8.31
N ILE A 121 1.73 28.76 7.99
CA ILE A 121 2.13 30.01 8.67
C ILE A 121 1.85 31.18 7.73
#